data_AF-A0A662CDC5-F1
#
_entry.id   AF-A0A662CDC5-F1
#
_cell.length_a   1.000
_cell.length_b   1.000
_cell.length_c   1.000
_cell.angle_alpha   90.00
_cell.angle_beta   90.00
_cell.angle_gamma   90.00
#
_symmetry.space_group_name_H-M   'P 1'
#
loop_
_entity.id
_entity.type
_entity.pdbx_description
1 polymer ?
#
loop_
_entity_poly.entity_id
_entity_poly.type
_entity_poly.pdbx_seq_one_letter_code
_entity_poly.pdbx_strand_id
1 'polypeptide(L)' 'MPQPKVALDYERCDPESCGDGICAAAKVCEKKVLRQEAPGEMPDLYPSLCRGCIDCIGACPRDAIRLMK' A
#
# COMPACT_ATOMS: atom_id res chain seq x y z
N MET A 1 20.55 -10.05 -2.54
CA MET A 1 19.29 -10.72 -2.14
C MET A 1 18.12 -9.89 -2.64
N PRO A 2 17.14 -10.46 -3.34
CA PRO A 2 15.93 -9.72 -3.70
C PRO A 2 15.24 -9.29 -2.40
N GLN A 3 14.98 -8.00 -2.26
CA GLN A 3 14.34 -7.45 -1.07
C GLN A 3 12.90 -7.96 -1.03
N PRO A 4 12.35 -8.34 0.14
CA PRO A 4 10.97 -8.76 0.24
C PRO A 4 10.08 -7.63 -0.31
N LYS A 5 9.26 -7.98 -1.31
CA LYS A 5 8.30 -7.06 -1.93
C LYS A 5 6.99 -7.15 -1.18
N VAL A 6 6.20 -6.09 -1.26
CA VAL A 6 4.82 -6.12 -0.76
C VAL A 6 3.87 -6.35 -1.93
N ALA A 7 2.75 -7.01 -1.66
CA ALA A 7 1.60 -7.15 -2.55
C ALA A 7 0.40 -6.40 -1.96
N LEU A 8 -0.46 -5.90 -2.85
CA LEU A 8 -1.75 -5.33 -2.51
C LEU A 8 -2.84 -6.35 -2.86
N ASP A 9 -3.62 -6.72 -1.87
CA ASP A 9 -4.80 -7.55 -1.99
C ASP A 9 -5.99 -6.64 -2.35
N TYR A 10 -6.36 -6.63 -3.63
CA TYR A 10 -7.43 -5.78 -4.16
C TYR A 10 -8.82 -6.21 -3.69
N GLU A 11 -9.03 -7.48 -3.35
CA GLU A 11 -10.31 -7.96 -2.81
C GLU A 11 -10.50 -7.46 -1.37
N ARG A 12 -9.39 -7.29 -0.63
CA ARG A 12 -9.39 -6.70 0.69
C ARG A 12 -9.20 -5.20 0.72
N CYS A 13 -8.77 -4.56 -0.36
CA CYS A 13 -8.62 -3.12 -0.38
C CYS A 13 -10.00 -2.48 -0.55
N ASP A 14 -10.26 -1.44 0.23
CA ASP A 14 -11.47 -0.65 0.12
C ASP A 14 -11.10 0.81 0.45
N PRO A 15 -10.85 1.64 -0.57
CA PRO A 15 -10.44 3.02 -0.38
C PRO A 15 -11.45 3.83 0.44
N GLU A 16 -12.75 3.53 0.35
CA GLU A 16 -13.80 4.26 1.08
C GLU A 16 -13.71 4.03 2.60
N SER A 17 -13.18 2.88 3.02
CA SER A 17 -12.93 2.58 4.43
C SER A 17 -11.72 3.31 5.02
N CYS A 18 -10.90 3.94 4.18
CA CYS A 18 -9.80 4.79 4.64
C CYS A 18 -10.34 6.20 4.94
N GLY A 19 -9.89 6.82 6.04
CA GLY A 19 -10.43 8.08 6.60
C GLY A 19 -11.14 9.04 5.62
N ASP A 20 -10.39 9.75 4.78
CA ASP A 20 -10.94 10.69 3.78
C ASP A 20 -10.93 10.10 2.36
N GLY A 21 -11.04 8.78 2.24
CA GLY A 21 -10.75 8.06 1.01
C GLY A 21 -9.24 7.99 0.68
N ILE A 22 -8.37 8.50 1.57
CA ILE A 22 -6.93 8.59 1.34
C ILE A 22 -6.23 7.35 1.88
N CYS A 23 -5.49 6.65 1.01
CA CYS A 23 -4.73 5.47 1.38
C CYS A 23 -3.61 5.81 2.39
N ALA A 24 -3.81 5.43 3.66
CA ALA A 24 -2.84 5.65 4.73
C ALA A 24 -1.49 4.97 4.43
N ALA A 25 -1.52 3.80 3.79
CA ALA A 25 -0.31 3.08 3.39
C ALA A 25 0.48 3.78 2.28
N ALA A 26 -0.20 4.47 1.35
CA ALA A 26 0.45 5.30 0.35
C ALA A 26 1.07 6.55 1.01
N LYS A 27 0.38 7.16 1.99
CA LYS A 27 0.83 8.35 2.71
C LYS A 27 2.14 8.13 3.48
N VAL A 28 2.34 6.96 4.08
CA VAL A 28 3.58 6.63 4.79
C VAL A 28 4.71 6.15 3.88
N CYS A 29 4.42 5.82 2.61
CA CYS A 29 5.42 5.26 1.71
C CYS A 29 6.29 6.35 1.08
N GLU A 30 7.44 6.66 1.70
CA GLU A 30 8.39 7.64 1.18
C GLU A 30 8.91 7.33 -0.24
N LYS A 31 8.96 6.04 -0.59
CA LYS A 31 9.42 5.56 -1.91
C LYS A 31 8.33 5.60 -2.97
N LYS A 32 7.10 5.97 -2.61
CA LYS A 32 5.94 6.04 -3.51
C LYS A 32 5.72 4.75 -4.29
N VAL A 33 5.90 3.62 -3.60
CA VAL A 33 5.60 2.26 -4.10
C VAL A 33 4.10 2.10 -4.25
N LEU A 34 3.34 2.65 -3.31
CA LEU A 34 1.90 2.79 -3.38
C LEU A 34 1.60 4.23 -3.79
N ARG A 35 0.79 4.42 -4.84
CA ARG A 35 0.32 5.74 -5.27
C ARG A 35 -1.17 5.70 -5.49
N GLN A 36 -1.87 6.63 -4.88
CA GLN A 36 -3.29 6.84 -5.10
C GLN A 36 -3.42 8.17 -5.84
N GLU A 37 -4.01 8.15 -7.03
CA GLU A 37 -4.10 9.33 -7.89
C GLU A 37 -5.15 10.32 -7.36
N ALA A 38 -6.27 9.82 -6.82
CA ALA A 38 -7.29 10.64 -6.17
C ALA A 38 -7.90 9.94 -4.94
N PRO A 39 -8.45 10.69 -3.95
CA PRO A 39 -9.20 10.10 -2.84
C PRO A 39 -10.31 9.17 -3.32
N GLY A 40 -10.45 8.01 -2.69
CA GLY A 40 -11.41 6.97 -3.08
C GLY A 40 -10.94 6.06 -4.21
N GLU A 41 -9.85 6.37 -4.91
CA GLU A 41 -9.29 5.47 -5.92
C GLU A 41 -8.42 4.37 -5.30
N MET A 42 -8.35 3.24 -5.98
CA MET A 42 -7.42 2.17 -5.65
C MET A 42 -5.98 2.66 -5.80
N PRO A 43 -5.08 2.41 -4.82
CA PRO A 43 -3.67 2.68 -5.02
C PRO A 43 -3.04 1.74 -6.06
N ASP A 44 -2.29 2.30 -6.99
CA ASP A 44 -1.34 1.59 -7.83
C ASP A 44 -0.14 1.10 -7.01
N LEU A 45 0.39 -0.06 -7.38
CA LEU A 45 1.53 -0.69 -6.74
C LEU A 45 2.71 -0.82 -7.72
N TYR A 46 3.88 -0.32 -7.32
CA TYR A 46 5.13 -0.37 -8.07
C TYR A 46 6.21 -1.17 -7.31
N PRO A 47 6.15 -2.52 -7.29
CA PRO A 47 7.00 -3.35 -6.43
C PRO A 47 8.51 -3.24 -6.73
N SER A 48 8.88 -2.77 -7.92
CA SER A 48 10.27 -2.51 -8.30
C SER A 48 10.94 -1.42 -7.46
N LEU A 49 10.16 -0.50 -6.91
CA LEU A 49 10.64 0.59 -6.04
C LEU A 49 10.70 0.19 -4.56
N CYS A 50 10.15 -0.98 -4.21
CA CYS A 50 10.02 -1.41 -2.82
C CYS A 50 11.37 -1.74 -2.18
N ARG A 51 11.57 -1.23 -0.97
CA ARG A 51 12.78 -1.47 -0.16
C ARG A 51 12.57 -2.35 1.08
N GLY A 52 11.34 -2.87 1.27
CA GLY A 52 11.04 -3.80 2.37
C GLY A 52 10.99 -3.17 3.77
N CYS A 53 10.70 -1.86 3.90
CA CYS A 53 10.59 -1.18 5.20
C CYS A 53 9.32 -1.51 6.00
N ILE A 54 8.35 -2.20 5.40
CA ILE A 54 7.10 -2.71 5.99
C ILE A 54 6.14 -1.69 6.62
N ASP A 55 6.45 -0.40 6.64
CA ASP A 55 5.59 0.66 7.22
C ASP A 55 4.17 0.67 6.64
N CYS A 56 4.04 0.40 5.34
CA CYS A 56 2.75 0.37 4.65
C CYS A 56 1.82 -0.74 5.14
N ILE A 57 2.37 -1.83 5.70
CA ILE A 57 1.57 -2.95 6.25
C ILE A 57 0.86 -2.48 7.52
N GLY A 58 1.60 -1.88 8.46
CA GLY A 58 1.02 -1.38 9.71
C GLY A 58 0.10 -0.18 9.54
N ALA A 59 0.27 0.60 8.47
CA ALA A 59 -0.57 1.74 8.17
C ALA A 59 -1.90 1.40 7.50
N CYS A 60 -2.05 0.19 6.93
CA CYS A 60 -3.27 -0.19 6.22
C CYS A 60 -4.34 -0.68 7.22
N PRO A 61 -5.46 0.03 7.42
CA PRO A 61 -6.46 -0.36 8.43
C PRO A 61 -7.19 -1.67 8.10
N ARG A 62 -7.12 -2.13 6.84
CA ARG A 62 -7.76 -3.36 6.36
C ARG A 62 -6.81 -4.54 6.17
N ASP A 63 -5.53 -4.39 6.55
CA ASP A 63 -4.49 -5.38 6.29
C ASP A 63 -4.48 -5.88 4.82
N ALA A 64 -4.74 -4.96 3.88
CA ALA A 64 -4.76 -5.27 2.45
C ALA A 64 -3.35 -5.38 1.86
N ILE A 65 -2.31 -4.96 2.59
CA ILE A 65 -0.93 -5.03 2.13
C ILE A 65 -0.21 -6.16 2.85
N ARG A 66 0.42 -7.04 2.08
CA ARG A 66 1.07 -8.27 2.58
C ARG A 66 2.51 -8.35 2.11
N LEU A 67 3.36 -8.94 2.93
CA LEU A 67 4.69 -9.35 2.49
C LEU A 67 4.55 -10.49 1.47
N MET A 68 5.23 -10.34 0.34
CA MET A 68 5.49 -11.43 -0.58
C MET A 68 6.68 -12.23 -0.06
N LYS A 69 6.47 -13.52 0.14
CA LYS A 69 7.52 -14.48 0.50
C LYS A 69 8.26 -14.97 -0.74
#